data_AF-A0A5A5R6G3-F1
#
_entry.id   AF-A0A5A5R6G3-F1
#
_cell.length_a   1.000
_cell.length_b   1.000
_cell.length_c   1.000
_cell.angle_alpha   90.00
_cell.angle_beta   90.00
_cell.angle_gamma   90.00
#
_symmetry.space_group_name_H-M   'P 1'
#
loop_
_entity.id
_entity.type
_entity.pdbx_description
1 polymer ?
#
loop_
_entity_poly.entity_id
_entity_poly.type
_entity_poly.pdbx_seq_one_letter_code
_entity_poly.pdbx_strand_id
1 'polypeptide(L)'
;MFISNQIVREDRRKPQLPFWLIVVLIVYLPLEEFILKLLPLPITVIAAIRSLPELVCYLLFFGLLYQIITRRCRFKITAIEILFVGFFIWAVFLIIISHLFFQASLFGGVSGLRTLVRFLSVYYLLVNLELYDSQIYLILQTMIGMGMLEGLIAMAQLLGGSPVKKIFETTSVKMESLLGKAPIAFVGFEKKGSVFGTFSDASVMALFFLIPAILAVTLVIYWTYIHPKKRYYLLPNWQRIIVLFLIYFGIISSYKRAVMLIALLLPILVIFYLGKPRIAAWLTLLYGTLLLVLFWGIMLFSFNIDQALSNKSIRKEGQEIKTYLIQLFTPEYWNRSIEGSRLFFMKISCGNVLGSGYWYGLSPDEDTTVEQLVKLTNNTRDKVKFKETSLYFKDAYWCAMISFYGVPGTLIYLLILYQLYRHTQAVRQNASGVVEKLLGVSGSILILLYGIYSLAEQLPEARTCSFYFWTIAGLVVNVHNRQKSLKS
;
A
#
# COMPACT_ATOMS: atom_id res chain seq x y z
N MET A 1 -10.10 -42.09 38.11
CA MET A 1 -9.91 -42.96 36.94
C MET A 1 -11.19 -42.86 36.10
N PHE A 2 -11.21 -41.94 35.12
CA PHE A 2 -12.12 -41.83 33.97
C PHE A 2 -11.88 -40.43 33.37
N ILE A 3 -10.68 -40.27 32.80
CA ILE A 3 -10.37 -39.16 31.88
C ILE A 3 -11.03 -39.59 30.57
N SER A 4 -12.27 -39.16 30.33
CA SER A 4 -12.94 -39.42 29.06
C SER A 4 -12.35 -38.49 28.00
N ASN A 5 -11.44 -39.02 27.19
CA ASN A 5 -11.24 -38.86 25.74
C ASN A 5 -12.12 -37.83 24.98
N GLN A 6 -12.22 -36.57 25.41
CA GLN A 6 -12.82 -35.47 24.65
C GLN A 6 -11.80 -34.47 24.11
N ILE A 7 -10.52 -34.69 24.37
CA ILE A 7 -9.44 -33.91 23.78
C ILE A 7 -9.03 -34.63 22.49
N VAL A 8 -9.08 -33.91 21.36
CA VAL A 8 -8.70 -34.33 20.00
C VAL A 8 -9.75 -35.13 19.19
N ARG A 9 -10.95 -34.57 18.99
CA ARG A 9 -11.51 -34.61 17.63
C ARG A 9 -11.03 -33.37 16.90
N GLU A 10 -9.85 -33.46 16.27
CA GLU A 10 -9.47 -32.52 15.21
C GLU A 10 -10.63 -32.44 14.23
N ASP A 11 -11.18 -31.25 14.10
CA ASP A 11 -12.29 -30.95 13.22
C ASP A 11 -11.80 -31.06 11.77
N ARG A 12 -11.74 -32.28 11.22
CA ARG A 12 -11.24 -32.64 9.87
C ARG A 12 -11.97 -31.94 8.71
N ARG A 13 -12.89 -31.01 9.00
CA ARG A 13 -13.76 -30.30 8.04
C ARG A 13 -13.33 -28.85 7.80
N LYS A 14 -12.04 -28.54 7.98
CA LYS A 14 -11.53 -27.18 7.85
C LYS A 14 -10.38 -27.12 6.86
N PRO A 15 -10.30 -26.05 6.05
CA PRO A 15 -9.25 -25.94 5.06
C PRO A 15 -7.89 -25.71 5.75
N GLN A 16 -6.98 -26.66 5.60
CA GLN A 16 -5.58 -26.52 6.02
C GLN A 16 -4.78 -26.09 4.80
N LEU A 17 -4.40 -24.82 4.76
CA LEU A 17 -3.47 -24.28 3.76
C LEU A 17 -2.18 -23.85 4.45
N PRO A 18 -1.05 -23.87 3.73
CA PRO A 18 0.25 -23.48 4.27
C PRO A 18 0.27 -21.97 4.55
N PHE A 19 -0.19 -21.58 5.74
CA PHE A 19 -0.16 -20.22 6.29
C PHE A 19 1.23 -19.55 6.14
N TRP A 20 2.29 -20.34 6.27
CA TRP A 20 3.68 -19.90 6.12
C TRP A 20 3.98 -19.25 4.76
N LEU A 21 3.30 -19.65 3.68
CA LEU A 21 3.50 -19.02 2.38
C LEU A 21 3.10 -17.53 2.38
N ILE A 22 2.10 -17.15 3.17
CA ILE A 22 1.72 -15.73 3.32
C ILE A 22 2.87 -14.97 3.98
N VAL A 23 3.46 -15.55 5.03
CA VAL A 23 4.61 -14.95 5.73
C VAL A 23 5.81 -14.81 4.81
N VAL A 24 6.09 -15.82 3.98
CA VAL A 24 7.14 -15.75 2.95
C VAL A 24 6.87 -14.64 1.95
N LEU A 25 5.63 -14.47 1.48
CA LEU A 25 5.28 -13.40 0.54
C LEU A 25 5.38 -12.00 1.16
N ILE A 26 5.08 -11.85 2.46
CA ILE A 26 5.32 -10.60 3.21
C ILE A 26 6.81 -10.24 3.18
N VAL A 27 7.71 -11.22 3.33
CA VAL A 27 9.17 -10.98 3.29
C VAL A 27 9.68 -10.76 1.86
N TYR A 28 9.18 -11.54 0.91
CA TYR A 28 9.66 -11.54 -0.47
C TYR A 28 9.32 -10.26 -1.22
N LEU A 29 8.08 -9.75 -1.14
CA LEU A 29 7.63 -8.64 -1.98
C LEU A 29 8.41 -7.32 -1.78
N PRO A 30 8.76 -6.88 -0.57
CA PRO A 30 9.64 -5.72 -0.39
C PRO A 30 11.03 -5.93 -0.99
N LEU A 31 11.56 -7.15 -0.90
CA LEU A 31 12.91 -7.51 -1.36
C LEU A 31 12.96 -7.94 -2.84
N GLU A 32 11.80 -8.06 -3.51
CA GLU A 32 11.66 -8.68 -4.83
C GLU A 32 12.62 -8.07 -5.85
N GLU A 33 12.62 -6.74 -5.98
CA GLU A 33 13.45 -6.05 -6.97
C GLU A 33 14.95 -6.20 -6.70
N PHE A 34 15.34 -6.24 -5.42
CA PHE A 34 16.71 -6.51 -5.02
C PHE A 34 17.13 -7.95 -5.29
N ILE A 35 16.27 -8.93 -4.98
CA ILE A 35 16.54 -10.35 -5.26
C ILE A 35 16.67 -10.59 -6.76
N LEU A 36 15.77 -10.01 -7.57
CA LEU A 36 15.78 -10.13 -9.02
C LEU A 36 17.06 -9.55 -9.64
N LYS A 37 17.60 -8.47 -9.07
CA LYS A 37 18.88 -7.89 -9.50
C LYS A 37 20.05 -8.86 -9.32
N LEU A 38 20.08 -9.63 -8.23
CA LEU A 38 21.18 -10.54 -7.91
C LEU A 38 21.24 -11.76 -8.86
N LEU A 39 20.17 -12.00 -9.62
CA LEU A 39 20.05 -13.13 -10.52
C LEU A 39 20.41 -12.71 -11.95
N PRO A 40 21.50 -13.25 -12.55
CA PRO A 40 21.86 -12.97 -13.94
C PRO A 40 20.96 -13.77 -14.91
N LEU A 41 19.66 -13.47 -14.91
CA LEU A 41 18.65 -14.21 -15.66
C LEU A 41 18.15 -13.42 -16.89
N PRO A 42 17.72 -14.12 -17.96
CA PRO A 42 17.05 -13.49 -19.08
C PRO A 42 15.80 -12.72 -18.66
N ILE A 43 15.48 -11.64 -19.37
CA ILE A 43 14.34 -10.74 -19.07
C ILE A 43 13.01 -11.51 -18.99
N THR A 44 12.82 -12.52 -19.83
CA THR A 44 11.64 -13.40 -19.83
C THR A 44 11.48 -14.15 -18.52
N VAL A 45 12.59 -14.64 -17.95
CA VAL A 45 12.60 -15.35 -16.67
C VAL A 45 12.36 -14.38 -15.52
N ILE A 46 12.93 -13.17 -15.57
CA ILE A 46 12.64 -12.10 -14.59
C ILE A 46 11.13 -11.75 -14.60
N ALA A 47 10.52 -11.64 -15.78
CA ALA A 47 9.08 -11.41 -15.91
C ALA A 47 8.23 -12.55 -15.31
N ALA A 48 8.65 -13.80 -15.52
CA ALA A 48 8.00 -14.96 -14.96
C ALA A 48 8.10 -14.99 -13.43
N ILE A 49 9.29 -14.74 -12.87
CA ILE A 49 9.51 -14.67 -11.41
C ILE A 49 8.70 -13.52 -10.81
N ARG A 50 8.59 -12.37 -11.49
CA ARG A 50 7.71 -11.28 -11.05
C ARG A 50 6.25 -11.71 -10.95
N SER A 51 5.79 -12.65 -11.77
CA SER A 51 4.41 -13.15 -11.68
C SER A 51 4.21 -14.23 -10.60
N LEU A 52 5.29 -14.74 -10.00
CA LEU A 52 5.26 -15.84 -9.04
C LEU A 52 4.47 -15.53 -7.76
N PRO A 53 4.59 -14.36 -7.11
CA PRO A 53 3.77 -14.02 -5.94
C PRO A 53 2.27 -14.10 -6.22
N GLU A 54 1.84 -13.60 -7.38
CA GLU A 54 0.43 -13.62 -7.79
C GLU A 54 -0.02 -15.04 -8.09
N LEU A 55 0.81 -15.82 -8.79
CA LEU A 55 0.55 -17.23 -9.08
C LEU A 55 0.40 -18.05 -7.79
N VAL A 56 1.28 -17.86 -6.80
CA VAL A 56 1.18 -18.53 -5.49
C VAL A 56 -0.13 -18.19 -4.81
N CYS A 57 -0.53 -16.91 -4.80
CA CYS A 57 -1.81 -16.49 -4.22
C CYS A 57 -3.01 -17.13 -4.94
N TYR A 58 -2.97 -17.20 -6.27
CA TYR A 58 -4.03 -17.84 -7.06
C TYR A 58 -4.09 -19.36 -6.82
N LEU A 59 -2.96 -20.06 -6.82
CA LEU A 59 -2.90 -21.49 -6.54
C LEU A 59 -3.47 -21.81 -5.15
N LEU A 60 -3.13 -21.01 -4.15
CA LEU A 60 -3.67 -21.18 -2.80
C LEU A 60 -5.18 -20.90 -2.75
N PHE A 61 -5.65 -19.88 -3.48
CA PHE A 61 -7.08 -19.59 -3.59
C PHE A 61 -7.84 -20.71 -4.31
N PHE A 62 -7.32 -21.25 -5.41
CA PHE A 62 -7.93 -22.41 -6.08
C PHE A 62 -7.91 -23.67 -5.20
N GLY A 63 -6.84 -23.88 -4.44
CA GLY A 63 -6.77 -24.94 -3.43
C GLY A 63 -7.85 -24.79 -2.35
N LEU A 64 -8.11 -23.56 -1.89
CA LEU A 64 -9.20 -23.25 -0.97
C LEU A 64 -10.56 -23.59 -1.60
N LEU A 65 -10.82 -23.12 -2.83
CA LEU A 65 -12.07 -23.39 -3.55
C LEU A 65 -12.30 -24.89 -3.74
N TYR A 66 -11.26 -25.63 -4.12
CA TYR A 66 -11.32 -27.08 -4.24
C TYR A 66 -11.71 -27.75 -2.92
N GLN A 67 -11.10 -27.34 -1.80
CA GLN A 67 -11.45 -27.87 -0.47
C GLN A 67 -12.88 -27.51 -0.06
N ILE A 68 -13.35 -26.30 -0.38
CA ILE A 68 -14.74 -25.87 -0.12
C ILE A 68 -15.73 -26.76 -0.87
N ILE A 69 -15.50 -26.98 -2.17
CA ILE A 69 -16.35 -27.79 -3.04
C ILE A 69 -16.34 -29.26 -2.60
N THR A 70 -15.16 -29.83 -2.35
CA THR A 70 -15.01 -31.26 -2.05
C THR A 70 -15.36 -31.65 -0.62
N ARG A 71 -15.06 -30.80 0.37
CA ARG A 71 -15.27 -31.09 1.80
C ARG A 71 -16.57 -30.52 2.37
N ARG A 72 -17.43 -29.94 1.53
CA ARG A 72 -18.67 -29.21 1.93
C ARG A 72 -18.41 -28.16 3.02
N CYS A 73 -17.24 -27.51 3.02
CA CYS A 73 -17.01 -26.36 3.89
C CYS A 73 -17.88 -25.20 3.40
N ARG A 74 -18.47 -24.42 4.31
CA ARG A 74 -19.29 -23.26 3.91
C ARG A 74 -18.37 -22.08 3.57
N PHE A 75 -18.49 -21.55 2.35
CA PHE A 75 -17.87 -20.29 1.98
C PHE A 75 -18.51 -19.15 2.79
N LYS A 76 -17.71 -18.32 3.44
CA LYS A 76 -18.23 -17.18 4.21
C LYS A 76 -18.55 -16.04 3.26
N ILE A 77 -19.83 -15.87 2.95
CA ILE A 77 -20.32 -14.72 2.18
C ILE A 77 -20.61 -13.57 3.14
N THR A 78 -19.93 -12.45 2.96
CA THR A 78 -20.22 -11.16 3.61
C THR A 78 -20.71 -10.15 2.57
N ALA A 79 -21.13 -8.96 3.03
CA ALA A 79 -21.56 -7.90 2.12
C ALA A 79 -20.43 -7.43 1.19
N ILE A 80 -19.17 -7.64 1.58
CA ILE A 80 -17.99 -7.28 0.78
C ILE A 80 -17.89 -8.17 -0.47
N GLU A 81 -18.14 -9.48 -0.35
CA GLU A 81 -18.15 -10.43 -1.48
C GLU A 81 -19.13 -9.98 -2.56
N ILE A 82 -20.34 -9.57 -2.17
CA ILE A 82 -21.39 -9.13 -3.11
C ILE A 82 -20.92 -7.88 -3.87
N LEU A 83 -20.28 -6.93 -3.17
CA LEU A 83 -19.75 -5.73 -3.80
C LEU A 83 -18.57 -6.04 -4.73
N PHE A 84 -17.70 -7.00 -4.38
CA PHE A 84 -16.63 -7.44 -5.29
C PHE A 84 -17.17 -8.09 -6.55
N VAL A 85 -18.17 -8.97 -6.43
CA VAL A 85 -18.82 -9.58 -7.59
C VAL A 85 -19.49 -8.50 -8.45
N GLY A 86 -20.18 -7.54 -7.83
CA GLY A 86 -20.76 -6.39 -8.54
C GLY A 86 -19.71 -5.56 -9.28
N PHE A 87 -18.58 -5.25 -8.62
CA PHE A 87 -17.46 -4.55 -9.24
C PHE A 87 -16.85 -5.34 -10.40
N PHE A 88 -16.68 -6.64 -10.24
CA PHE A 88 -16.13 -7.52 -11.28
C PHE A 88 -17.05 -7.60 -12.51
N ILE A 89 -18.35 -7.79 -12.29
CA ILE A 89 -19.35 -7.79 -13.38
C ILE A 89 -19.33 -6.45 -14.12
N TRP A 90 -19.28 -5.34 -13.37
CA TRP A 90 -19.20 -4.01 -13.96
C TRP A 90 -17.92 -3.81 -14.78
N ALA A 91 -16.76 -4.23 -14.25
CA ALA A 91 -15.50 -4.16 -14.97
C ALA A 91 -15.51 -5.00 -16.25
N VAL A 92 -16.02 -6.23 -16.20
CA VAL A 92 -16.14 -7.10 -17.38
C VAL A 92 -17.08 -6.48 -18.41
N PHE A 93 -18.22 -5.95 -17.98
CA PHE A 93 -19.14 -5.20 -18.85
C PHE A 93 -18.42 -4.06 -19.56
N LEU A 94 -17.62 -3.27 -18.84
CA LEU A 94 -16.84 -2.18 -19.42
C LEU A 94 -15.77 -2.65 -20.40
N ILE A 95 -15.07 -3.75 -20.14
CA ILE A 95 -14.10 -4.32 -21.08
C ILE A 95 -14.77 -4.69 -22.41
N ILE A 96 -15.98 -5.28 -22.35
CA ILE A 96 -16.73 -5.67 -23.54
C ILE A 96 -17.20 -4.43 -24.30
N ILE A 97 -17.80 -3.45 -23.61
CA ILE A 97 -18.27 -2.21 -24.23
C ILE A 97 -17.10 -1.41 -24.83
N SER A 98 -15.99 -1.28 -24.11
CA SER A 98 -14.83 -0.53 -24.62
C SER A 98 -14.17 -1.22 -25.82
N HIS A 99 -14.16 -2.54 -25.86
CA HIS A 99 -13.71 -3.28 -27.04
C HIS A 99 -14.60 -3.01 -28.26
N LEU A 100 -15.93 -3.02 -28.08
CA LEU A 100 -16.89 -2.81 -29.17
C LEU A 100 -16.89 -1.37 -29.70
N PHE A 101 -16.83 -0.36 -28.81
CA PHE A 101 -17.01 1.05 -29.19
C PHE A 101 -15.69 1.80 -29.38
N PHE A 102 -14.64 1.46 -28.62
CA PHE A 102 -13.35 2.15 -28.65
C PHE A 102 -12.22 1.32 -29.26
N GLN A 103 -12.52 0.10 -29.74
CA GLN A 103 -11.53 -0.85 -30.24
C GLN A 103 -10.42 -1.14 -29.20
N ALA A 104 -10.78 -1.06 -27.92
CA ALA A 104 -9.84 -1.31 -26.82
C ALA A 104 -9.31 -2.75 -26.86
N SER A 105 -8.06 -2.94 -26.43
CA SER A 105 -7.49 -4.28 -26.30
C SER A 105 -8.16 -5.05 -25.15
N LEU A 106 -8.69 -6.24 -25.42
CA LEU A 106 -9.22 -7.12 -24.36
C LEU A 106 -8.13 -7.48 -23.34
N PHE A 107 -6.91 -7.73 -23.81
CA PHE A 107 -5.76 -7.99 -22.93
C PHE A 107 -5.40 -6.76 -22.09
N GLY A 108 -5.46 -5.56 -22.68
CA GLY A 108 -5.27 -4.30 -21.95
C GLY A 108 -6.30 -4.14 -20.83
N GLY A 109 -7.58 -4.37 -21.14
CA GLY A 109 -8.67 -4.31 -20.16
C GLY A 109 -8.52 -5.32 -19.02
N VAL A 110 -8.15 -6.57 -19.33
CA VAL A 110 -7.88 -7.61 -18.31
C VAL A 110 -6.66 -7.26 -17.47
N SER A 111 -5.61 -6.69 -18.06
CA SER A 111 -4.40 -6.24 -17.34
C SER A 111 -4.72 -5.12 -16.35
N GLY A 112 -5.54 -4.15 -16.77
CA GLY A 112 -6.04 -3.08 -15.89
C GLY A 112 -6.84 -3.63 -14.71
N LEU A 113 -7.76 -4.56 -14.97
CA LEU A 113 -8.53 -5.23 -13.91
C LEU A 113 -7.63 -6.05 -12.97
N ARG A 114 -6.67 -6.82 -13.52
CA ARG A 114 -5.69 -7.62 -12.76
C ARG A 114 -4.95 -6.76 -11.75
N THR A 115 -4.55 -5.55 -12.12
CA THR A 115 -3.80 -4.66 -11.22
C THR A 115 -4.57 -4.33 -9.93
N LEU A 116 -5.90 -4.24 -10.00
CA LEU A 116 -6.78 -4.03 -8.85
C LEU A 116 -6.99 -5.29 -8.00
N VAL A 117 -7.23 -6.42 -8.68
CA VAL A 117 -7.75 -7.63 -8.03
C VAL A 117 -6.67 -8.68 -7.73
N ARG A 118 -5.43 -8.50 -8.18
CA ARG A 118 -4.38 -9.54 -8.10
C ARG A 118 -4.14 -10.11 -6.70
N PHE A 119 -4.26 -9.29 -5.65
CA PHE A 119 -4.07 -9.71 -4.26
C PHE A 119 -5.38 -9.84 -3.48
N LEU A 120 -6.53 -9.70 -4.15
CA LEU A 120 -7.83 -10.00 -3.56
C LEU A 120 -7.96 -11.50 -3.20
N SER A 121 -7.21 -12.37 -3.90
CA SER A 121 -7.07 -13.79 -3.58
C SER A 121 -6.56 -14.03 -2.15
N VAL A 122 -5.62 -13.21 -1.67
CA VAL A 122 -5.07 -13.28 -0.31
C VAL A 122 -6.12 -12.89 0.73
N TYR A 123 -6.93 -11.86 0.43
CA TYR A 123 -8.06 -11.47 1.27
C TYR A 123 -9.01 -12.66 1.47
N TYR A 124 -9.47 -13.30 0.39
CA TYR A 124 -10.38 -14.43 0.48
C TYR A 124 -9.79 -15.63 1.20
N LEU A 125 -8.51 -15.90 0.99
CA LEU A 125 -7.79 -16.94 1.69
C LEU A 125 -7.82 -16.69 3.21
N LEU A 126 -7.46 -15.49 3.65
CA LEU A 126 -7.43 -15.15 5.08
C LEU A 126 -8.81 -15.13 5.72
N VAL A 127 -9.86 -14.68 5.01
CA VAL A 127 -11.23 -14.68 5.54
C VAL A 127 -11.75 -16.08 5.85
N ASN A 128 -11.34 -17.07 5.06
CA ASN A 128 -11.84 -18.44 5.15
C ASN A 128 -10.93 -19.39 5.97
N LEU A 129 -9.70 -18.98 6.30
CA LEU A 129 -8.83 -19.72 7.20
C LEU A 129 -9.26 -19.57 8.67
N GLU A 130 -8.92 -20.56 9.49
CA GLU A 130 -9.01 -20.42 10.94
C GLU A 130 -7.66 -19.96 11.49
N LEU A 131 -7.59 -18.69 11.84
CA LEU A 131 -6.37 -18.08 12.32
C LEU A 131 -6.40 -17.92 13.84
N TYR A 132 -5.34 -18.40 14.48
CA TYR A 132 -5.08 -18.16 15.89
C TYR A 132 -4.47 -16.77 16.08
N ASP A 133 -4.65 -16.18 17.26
CA ASP A 133 -4.08 -14.86 17.57
C ASP A 133 -2.55 -14.82 17.43
N SER A 134 -1.87 -15.94 17.69
CA SER A 134 -0.44 -16.09 17.48
C SER A 134 -0.03 -15.97 16.01
N GLN A 135 -0.83 -16.51 15.09
CA GLN A 135 -0.59 -16.43 13.65
C GLN A 135 -0.84 -15.01 13.13
N ILE A 136 -1.93 -14.37 13.57
CA ILE A 136 -2.21 -12.97 13.23
C ILE A 136 -1.07 -12.09 13.75
N TYR A 137 -0.65 -12.30 14.99
CA TYR A 137 0.46 -11.57 15.60
C TYR A 137 1.77 -11.77 14.83
N LEU A 138 2.07 -13.00 14.39
CA LEU A 138 3.25 -13.29 13.56
C LEU A 138 3.23 -12.48 12.26
N ILE A 139 2.11 -12.45 11.53
CA ILE A 139 1.99 -11.63 10.30
C ILE A 139 2.29 -10.16 10.59
N LEU A 140 1.67 -9.60 11.64
CA LEU A 140 1.86 -8.19 11.99
C LEU A 140 3.32 -7.90 12.40
N GLN A 141 3.95 -8.81 13.15
CA GLN A 141 5.36 -8.71 13.52
C GLN A 141 6.28 -8.80 12.31
N THR A 142 6.03 -9.72 11.37
CA THR A 142 6.81 -9.83 10.13
C THR A 142 6.70 -8.54 9.30
N MET A 143 5.52 -7.94 9.19
CA MET A 143 5.35 -6.65 8.50
C MET A 143 6.19 -5.53 9.15
N ILE A 144 6.19 -5.44 10.49
CA ILE A 144 7.02 -4.48 11.23
C ILE A 144 8.51 -4.78 11.02
N GLY A 145 8.91 -6.05 11.11
CA GLY A 145 10.29 -6.50 10.93
C GLY A 145 10.83 -6.15 9.54
N MET A 146 10.02 -6.32 8.49
CA MET A 146 10.36 -5.86 7.15
C MET A 146 10.50 -4.33 7.07
N GLY A 147 9.63 -3.58 7.76
CA GLY A 147 9.80 -2.14 7.91
C GLY A 147 11.12 -1.76 8.59
N MET A 148 11.56 -2.50 9.60
CA MET A 148 12.86 -2.25 10.24
C MET A 148 14.03 -2.57 9.30
N LEU A 149 13.95 -3.69 8.57
CA LEU A 149 14.98 -4.09 7.61
C LEU A 149 15.14 -3.03 6.51
N GLU A 150 14.04 -2.61 5.88
CA GLU A 150 14.07 -1.54 4.88
C GLU A 150 14.57 -0.21 5.47
N GLY A 151 14.21 0.10 6.72
CA GLY A 151 14.73 1.29 7.41
C GLY A 151 16.25 1.25 7.60
N LEU A 152 16.81 0.07 7.93
CA LEU A 152 18.25 -0.14 8.02
C LEU A 152 18.94 -0.01 6.66
N ILE A 153 18.36 -0.59 5.61
CA ILE A 153 18.88 -0.48 4.24
C ILE A 153 18.86 0.99 3.80
N ALA A 154 17.77 1.71 4.07
CA ALA A 154 17.66 3.13 3.75
C ALA A 154 18.72 3.97 4.49
N MET A 155 18.97 3.65 5.76
CA MET A 155 20.04 4.28 6.54
C MET A 155 21.43 3.99 5.97
N ALA A 156 21.71 2.74 5.60
CA ALA A 156 22.95 2.37 4.94
C ALA A 156 23.14 3.10 3.60
N GLN A 157 22.08 3.23 2.80
CA GLN A 157 22.10 3.97 1.53
C GLN A 157 22.30 5.48 1.69
N LEU A 158 21.74 6.08 2.75
CA LEU A 158 21.94 7.51 3.01
C LEU A 158 23.37 7.79 3.49
N LEU A 159 23.86 7.02 4.47
CA LEU A 159 25.18 7.21 5.08
C LEU A 159 26.32 6.78 4.14
N GLY A 160 26.12 5.70 3.39
CA GLY A 160 27.11 5.14 2.47
C GLY A 160 27.20 5.83 1.11
N GLY A 161 26.30 6.79 0.82
CA GLY A 161 26.30 7.58 -0.41
C GLY A 161 26.12 6.74 -1.68
N SER A 162 26.62 7.27 -2.81
CA SER A 162 26.44 6.65 -4.13
C SER A 162 26.94 5.19 -4.24
N PRO A 163 28.10 4.80 -3.65
CA PRO A 163 28.58 3.42 -3.72
C PRO A 163 27.58 2.41 -3.15
N VAL A 164 27.00 2.70 -1.98
CA VAL A 164 26.02 1.81 -1.35
C VAL A 164 24.68 1.86 -2.09
N LYS A 165 24.25 3.03 -2.58
CA LYS A 165 23.04 3.12 -3.42
C LYS A 165 23.12 2.23 -4.65
N LYS A 166 24.27 2.18 -5.34
CA LYS A 166 24.48 1.32 -6.52
C LYS A 166 24.35 -0.18 -6.23
N ILE A 167 24.60 -0.62 -5.00
CA ILE A 167 24.43 -2.03 -4.60
C ILE A 167 22.95 -2.41 -4.64
N PHE A 168 22.07 -1.50 -4.24
CA PHE A 168 20.63 -1.75 -4.15
C PHE A 168 19.84 -1.24 -5.36
N GLU A 169 20.42 -0.37 -6.20
CA GLU A 169 19.76 0.22 -7.39
C GLU A 169 19.26 -0.86 -8.35
N THR A 170 17.98 -0.82 -8.72
CA THR A 170 17.39 -1.83 -9.59
C THR A 170 17.98 -1.75 -11.00
N THR A 171 18.21 -2.91 -11.65
CA THR A 171 18.60 -2.93 -13.06
C THR A 171 17.40 -2.44 -13.87
N SER A 172 17.52 -1.27 -14.50
CA SER A 172 16.49 -0.64 -15.31
C SER A 172 16.25 -1.42 -16.61
N VAL A 173 15.70 -2.62 -16.48
CA VAL A 173 15.29 -3.42 -17.63
C VAL A 173 14.03 -2.78 -18.19
N LYS A 174 14.19 -2.05 -19.30
CA LYS A 174 13.09 -1.61 -20.17
C LYS A 174 12.36 -2.85 -20.71
N MET A 175 11.32 -3.30 -19.98
CA MET A 175 10.40 -4.35 -20.46
C MET A 175 9.43 -3.77 -21.50
N GLU A 176 9.95 -3.32 -22.64
CA GLU A 176 9.13 -2.72 -23.70
C GLU A 176 8.51 -3.74 -24.68
N SER A 177 8.98 -5.00 -24.77
CA SER A 177 8.71 -5.77 -26.00
C SER A 177 8.11 -7.19 -25.90
N LEU A 178 7.97 -7.84 -24.73
CA LEU A 178 7.71 -9.30 -24.75
C LEU A 178 6.31 -9.80 -24.32
N LEU A 179 5.45 -8.99 -23.69
CA LEU A 179 4.14 -9.48 -23.21
C LEU A 179 2.96 -8.51 -23.38
N GLY A 180 3.10 -7.46 -24.19
CA GLY A 180 2.11 -6.39 -24.23
C GLY A 180 2.21 -5.55 -22.95
N LYS A 181 3.06 -4.52 -23.02
CA LYS A 181 3.21 -3.42 -22.05
C LYS A 181 2.87 -3.81 -20.60
N ALA A 182 3.76 -4.57 -19.98
CA ALA A 182 3.80 -4.62 -18.52
C ALA A 182 4.06 -3.20 -18.00
N PRO A 183 3.42 -2.77 -16.90
CA PRO A 183 3.56 -1.41 -16.42
C PRO A 183 5.03 -1.12 -16.19
N ILE A 184 5.49 -0.06 -16.87
CA ILE A 184 6.82 0.52 -16.77
C ILE A 184 7.20 0.51 -15.30
N ALA A 185 8.24 -0.24 -14.94
CA ALA A 185 8.85 -0.13 -13.62
C ALA A 185 9.14 1.36 -13.43
N PHE A 186 8.43 1.97 -12.48
CA PHE A 186 8.36 3.40 -12.23
C PHE A 186 9.73 4.06 -12.39
N VAL A 187 10.00 4.64 -13.57
CA VAL A 187 11.11 5.58 -13.73
C VAL A 187 10.60 6.93 -13.22
N GLY A 188 10.29 6.96 -11.93
CA GLY A 188 10.19 8.22 -11.21
C GLY A 188 11.58 8.82 -11.23
N PHE A 189 11.75 10.01 -11.81
CA PHE A 189 12.99 10.75 -11.72
C PHE A 189 13.41 10.83 -10.25
N GLU A 190 14.47 10.12 -9.89
CA GLU A 190 15.00 10.13 -8.52
C GLU A 190 15.25 11.57 -8.12
N LYS A 191 14.55 12.03 -7.08
CA LYS A 191 14.86 13.33 -6.48
C LYS A 191 16.26 13.23 -5.88
N LYS A 192 17.12 14.20 -6.19
CA LYS A 192 18.49 14.27 -5.66
C LYS A 192 18.49 14.07 -4.14
N GLY A 193 19.30 13.14 -3.65
CA GLY A 193 19.38 12.77 -2.23
C GLY A 193 18.43 11.67 -1.75
N SER A 194 17.33 11.39 -2.48
CA SER A 194 16.35 10.38 -2.08
C SER A 194 16.91 8.96 -2.05
N VAL A 195 16.34 8.16 -1.16
CA VAL A 195 16.69 6.76 -0.93
C VAL A 195 15.48 5.91 -1.31
N PHE A 196 15.73 4.71 -1.85
CA PHE A 196 14.70 3.81 -2.39
C PHE A 196 14.67 2.43 -1.72
N GLY A 197 15.56 2.15 -0.76
CA GLY A 197 15.60 0.84 -0.09
C GLY A 197 15.96 -0.25 -1.08
N THR A 198 15.21 -1.34 -1.06
CA THR A 198 15.24 -2.38 -2.10
C THR A 198 14.23 -2.16 -3.23
N PHE A 199 13.43 -1.09 -3.18
CA PHE A 199 12.41 -0.81 -4.19
C PHE A 199 12.98 -0.13 -5.43
N SER A 200 12.19 -0.12 -6.52
CA SER A 200 12.56 0.57 -7.76
C SER A 200 12.47 2.10 -7.68
N ASP A 201 11.66 2.65 -6.77
CA ASP A 201 11.46 4.10 -6.60
C ASP A 201 11.19 4.44 -5.13
N ALA A 202 11.71 5.59 -4.69
CA ALA A 202 11.45 6.21 -3.40
C ALA A 202 9.95 6.43 -3.13
N SER A 203 9.11 6.60 -4.18
CA SER A 203 7.65 6.67 -4.03
C SER A 203 7.07 5.40 -3.42
N VAL A 204 7.46 4.24 -3.97
CA VAL A 204 6.95 2.93 -3.57
C VAL A 204 7.48 2.58 -2.17
N MET A 205 8.74 2.89 -1.89
CA MET A 205 9.33 2.73 -0.56
C MET A 205 8.58 3.56 0.50
N ALA A 206 8.33 4.84 0.22
CA ALA A 206 7.62 5.72 1.16
C ALA A 206 6.19 5.21 1.44
N LEU A 207 5.51 4.75 0.40
CA LEU A 207 4.20 4.12 0.48
C LEU A 207 4.22 2.85 1.33
N PHE A 208 5.20 1.99 1.10
CA PHE A 208 5.40 0.78 1.88
C PHE A 208 5.54 1.11 3.37
N PHE A 209 6.36 2.09 3.74
CA PHE A 209 6.62 2.44 5.15
C PHE A 209 5.39 2.94 5.93
N LEU A 210 4.34 3.44 5.28
CA LEU A 210 3.12 3.85 5.98
C LEU A 210 2.48 2.69 6.76
N ILE A 211 2.46 1.49 6.18
CA ILE A 211 1.83 0.32 6.79
C ILE A 211 2.55 -0.14 8.07
N PRO A 212 3.87 -0.44 8.06
CA PRO A 212 4.60 -0.78 9.27
C PRO A 212 4.67 0.39 10.25
N ALA A 213 4.64 1.66 9.80
CA ALA A 213 4.53 2.81 10.71
C ALA A 213 3.21 2.81 11.48
N ILE A 214 2.07 2.61 10.80
CA ILE A 214 0.75 2.49 11.46
C ILE A 214 0.79 1.37 12.50
N LEU A 215 1.30 0.19 12.12
CA LEU A 215 1.39 -0.97 13.01
C LEU A 215 2.31 -0.71 14.21
N ALA A 216 3.51 -0.20 13.98
CA ALA A 216 4.50 0.07 15.02
C ALA A 216 4.02 1.17 15.98
N VAL A 217 3.49 2.28 15.48
CA VAL A 217 2.94 3.35 16.34
C VAL A 217 1.76 2.83 17.16
N THR A 218 0.86 2.07 16.54
CA THR A 218 -0.28 1.45 17.26
C THR A 218 0.22 0.51 18.36
N LEU A 219 1.20 -0.35 18.05
CA LEU A 219 1.80 -1.28 19.00
C LEU A 219 2.45 -0.53 20.16
N VAL A 220 3.33 0.44 19.90
CA VAL A 220 4.07 1.14 20.96
C VAL A 220 3.13 1.95 21.85
N ILE A 221 2.13 2.63 21.30
CA ILE A 221 1.13 3.36 22.09
C ILE A 221 0.27 2.39 22.91
N TYR A 222 -0.18 1.29 22.31
CA TYR A 222 -0.99 0.30 23.01
C TYR A 222 -0.26 -0.30 24.22
N TRP A 223 0.99 -0.74 24.03
CA TRP A 223 1.78 -1.37 25.09
C TRP A 223 2.22 -0.41 26.19
N THR A 224 2.47 0.86 25.85
CA THR A 224 2.90 1.86 26.83
C THR A 224 1.76 2.31 27.74
N TYR A 225 0.50 2.30 27.27
CA TYR A 225 -0.61 2.97 27.98
C TYR A 225 -1.80 2.09 28.37
N ILE A 226 -1.99 0.93 27.74
CA ILE A 226 -3.16 0.07 28.03
C ILE A 226 -2.77 -1.08 28.96
N HIS A 227 -1.55 -1.61 28.85
CA HIS A 227 -1.04 -2.68 29.72
C HIS A 227 0.29 -2.34 30.42
N PRO A 228 0.41 -1.24 31.18
CA PRO A 228 1.65 -0.90 31.88
C PRO A 228 2.02 -1.90 33.00
N LYS A 229 1.07 -2.73 33.48
CA LYS A 229 1.22 -3.53 34.71
C LYS A 229 1.61 -5.01 34.53
N LYS A 230 1.75 -5.55 33.31
CA LYS A 230 2.31 -6.90 33.12
C LYS A 230 3.81 -6.80 32.86
N ARG A 231 4.60 -7.20 33.87
CA ARG A 231 6.07 -7.15 33.97
C ARG A 231 6.83 -8.04 32.95
N TYR A 232 6.12 -8.68 32.02
CA TYR A 232 6.71 -9.50 30.96
C TYR A 232 6.82 -8.66 29.69
N TYR A 233 7.83 -7.80 29.68
CA TYR A 233 8.21 -7.02 28.51
C TYR A 233 8.80 -7.97 27.46
N LEU A 234 8.07 -8.26 26.39
CA LEU A 234 8.60 -8.97 25.22
C LEU A 234 9.69 -8.16 24.49
N LEU A 235 9.72 -6.83 24.66
CA LEU A 235 10.81 -5.95 24.24
C LEU A 235 10.95 -4.77 25.23
N PRO A 236 12.14 -4.49 25.80
CA PRO A 236 12.40 -3.29 26.60
C PRO A 236 12.14 -1.98 25.82
N ASN A 237 11.85 -0.89 26.56
CA ASN A 237 11.41 0.39 25.99
C ASN A 237 12.35 0.95 24.91
N TRP A 238 13.65 0.70 24.99
CA TRP A 238 14.64 1.15 24.00
C TRP A 238 14.48 0.46 22.64
N GLN A 239 14.10 -0.81 22.58
CA GLN A 239 13.89 -1.52 21.31
C GLN A 239 12.69 -0.97 20.54
N ARG A 240 11.65 -0.51 21.25
CA ARG A 240 10.47 0.14 20.64
C ARG A 240 10.85 1.47 19.98
N ILE A 241 11.74 2.23 20.61
CA ILE A 241 12.26 3.49 20.07
C ILE A 241 13.09 3.21 18.81
N ILE A 242 13.92 2.16 18.81
CA ILE A 242 14.69 1.76 17.63
C ILE A 242 13.78 1.40 16.45
N VAL A 243 12.72 0.61 16.68
CA VAL A 243 11.76 0.23 15.64
C VAL A 243 11.16 1.47 14.97
N LEU A 244 10.69 2.42 15.78
CA LEU A 244 10.09 3.65 15.27
C LEU A 244 11.13 4.54 14.59
N PHE A 245 12.31 4.68 15.18
CA PHE A 245 13.42 5.43 14.59
C PHE A 245 13.74 4.94 13.17
N LEU A 246 13.92 3.62 12.98
CA LEU A 246 14.26 3.04 11.68
C LEU A 246 13.14 3.26 10.64
N ILE A 247 11.89 3.04 11.02
CA ILE A 247 10.74 3.21 10.11
C ILE A 247 10.58 4.70 9.73
N TYR A 248 10.63 5.61 10.70
CA TYR A 248 10.52 7.05 10.43
C TYR A 248 11.72 7.59 9.66
N PHE A 249 12.92 7.06 9.91
CA PHE A 249 14.10 7.36 9.12
C PHE A 249 13.89 6.98 7.64
N GLY A 250 13.36 5.78 7.37
CA GLY A 250 12.98 5.35 6.02
C GLY A 250 11.99 6.31 5.35
N ILE A 251 10.95 6.75 6.07
CA ILE A 251 9.99 7.74 5.57
C ILE A 251 10.67 9.07 5.23
N ILE A 252 11.54 9.58 6.12
CA ILE A 252 12.18 10.89 5.91
C ILE A 252 13.18 10.83 4.76
N SER A 253 13.98 9.77 4.68
CA SER A 253 14.99 9.57 3.63
C SER A 253 14.39 9.38 2.22
N SER A 254 13.08 9.12 2.10
CA SER A 254 12.38 9.08 0.81
C SER A 254 12.13 10.46 0.19
N TYR A 255 12.21 11.55 0.97
CA TYR A 255 11.84 12.93 0.56
C TYR A 255 10.41 13.08 0.00
N LYS A 256 9.50 12.15 0.32
CA LYS A 256 8.08 12.22 -0.08
C LYS A 256 7.26 13.00 0.94
N ARG A 257 6.93 14.24 0.59
CA ARG A 257 6.26 15.22 1.47
C ARG A 257 4.94 14.72 2.06
N ALA A 258 4.07 14.13 1.22
CA ALA A 258 2.75 13.67 1.65
C ALA A 258 2.84 12.54 2.68
N VAL A 259 3.78 11.60 2.49
CA VAL A 259 4.04 10.51 3.45
C VAL A 259 4.58 11.06 4.76
N MET A 260 5.52 12.01 4.73
CA MET A 260 6.05 12.66 5.94
C MET A 260 4.95 13.34 6.76
N LEU A 261 4.06 14.10 6.10
CA LEU A 261 2.94 14.77 6.77
C LEU A 261 1.98 13.76 7.39
N ILE A 262 1.64 12.68 6.68
CA ILE A 262 0.79 11.62 7.23
C ILE A 262 1.47 10.93 8.42
N ALA A 263 2.76 10.65 8.31
CA ALA A 263 3.53 10.00 9.37
C ALA A 263 3.56 10.84 10.67
N LEU A 264 3.56 12.17 10.55
CA LEU A 264 3.41 13.11 11.67
C LEU A 264 2.01 13.04 12.31
N LEU A 265 0.97 12.82 11.50
CA LEU A 265 -0.41 12.69 11.96
C LEU A 265 -0.74 11.30 12.56
N LEU A 266 0.08 10.27 12.29
CA LEU A 266 -0.18 8.89 12.75
C LEU A 266 -0.42 8.76 14.26
N PRO A 267 0.41 9.35 15.16
CA PRO A 267 0.17 9.25 16.60
C PRO A 267 -1.17 9.85 17.01
N ILE A 268 -1.58 10.98 16.41
CA ILE A 268 -2.87 11.64 16.66
C ILE A 268 -4.01 10.70 16.27
N LEU A 269 -3.94 10.14 15.06
CA LEU A 269 -4.94 9.20 14.56
C LEU A 269 -5.04 7.96 15.44
N VAL A 270 -3.91 7.34 15.81
CA VAL A 270 -3.89 6.17 16.70
C VAL A 270 -4.56 6.47 18.03
N ILE A 271 -4.27 7.61 18.64
CA ILE A 271 -4.84 7.97 19.95
C ILE A 271 -6.34 8.27 19.84
N PHE A 272 -6.76 8.96 18.77
CA PHE A 272 -8.16 9.17 18.46
C PHE A 272 -8.91 7.83 18.34
N TYR A 273 -8.36 6.87 17.59
CA TYR A 273 -8.97 5.55 17.44
C TYR A 273 -8.85 4.67 18.72
N LEU A 274 -7.91 4.93 19.61
CA LEU A 274 -7.85 4.27 20.92
C LEU A 274 -8.82 4.85 21.95
N GLY A 275 -9.37 6.04 21.72
CA GLY A 275 -10.38 6.67 22.58
C GLY A 275 -9.84 7.20 23.91
N LYS A 276 -8.55 7.59 23.97
CA LYS A 276 -7.89 8.09 25.20
C LYS A 276 -7.28 9.50 25.00
N PRO A 277 -8.10 10.57 24.89
CA PRO A 277 -7.63 11.91 24.49
C PRO A 277 -6.77 12.64 25.54
N ARG A 278 -6.91 12.37 26.84
CA ARG A 278 -6.17 13.10 27.91
C ARG A 278 -4.66 12.84 27.92
N ILE A 279 -4.22 11.71 27.36
CA ILE A 279 -2.81 11.31 27.24
C ILE A 279 -2.24 11.73 25.86
N ALA A 280 -3.11 12.21 24.97
CA ALA A 280 -2.78 12.54 23.59
C ALA A 280 -1.75 13.67 23.47
N ALA A 281 -1.87 14.72 24.29
CA ALA A 281 -1.03 15.91 24.21
C ALA A 281 0.45 15.63 24.54
N TRP A 282 0.72 14.84 25.58
CA TRP A 282 2.08 14.51 26.00
C TRP A 282 2.78 13.53 25.05
N LEU A 283 2.03 12.59 24.47
CA LEU A 283 2.56 11.65 23.49
C LEU A 283 2.78 12.26 22.12
N THR A 284 1.88 13.15 21.68
CA THR A 284 2.11 13.94 20.47
C THR A 284 3.28 14.88 20.62
N LEU A 285 3.51 15.43 21.82
CA LEU A 285 4.72 16.17 22.15
C LEU A 285 5.97 15.29 22.10
N LEU A 286 5.96 14.08 22.69
CA LEU A 286 7.12 13.18 22.71
C LEU A 286 7.45 12.60 21.33
N TYR A 287 6.45 12.17 20.56
CA TYR A 287 6.65 11.71 19.19
C TYR A 287 6.94 12.84 18.21
N GLY A 288 6.28 13.98 18.39
CA GLY A 288 6.54 15.20 17.63
C GLY A 288 7.95 15.73 17.89
N THR A 289 8.44 15.68 19.14
CA THR A 289 9.84 16.02 19.48
C THR A 289 10.81 14.99 18.93
N LEU A 290 10.51 13.69 18.95
CA LEU A 290 11.38 12.66 18.37
C LEU A 290 11.48 12.79 16.84
N LEU A 291 10.37 13.10 16.18
CA LEU A 291 10.30 13.45 14.75
C LEU A 291 11.04 14.76 14.44
N LEU A 292 10.91 15.78 15.30
CA LEU A 292 11.66 17.02 15.19
C LEU A 292 13.16 16.78 15.40
N VAL A 293 13.57 15.96 16.37
CA VAL A 293 14.97 15.61 16.62
C VAL A 293 15.54 14.79 15.47
N LEU A 294 14.76 13.87 14.89
CA LEU A 294 15.13 13.15 13.66
C LEU A 294 15.27 14.10 12.47
N PHE A 295 14.31 15.00 12.29
CA PHE A 295 14.33 16.02 11.26
C PHE A 295 15.54 16.95 11.42
N TRP A 296 15.78 17.48 12.62
CA TRP A 296 16.93 18.32 12.95
C TRP A 296 18.25 17.57 12.88
N GLY A 297 18.29 16.30 13.29
CA GLY A 297 19.47 15.44 13.17
C GLY A 297 19.82 15.20 11.70
N ILE A 298 18.84 14.86 10.87
CA ILE A 298 19.03 14.73 9.42
C ILE A 298 19.45 16.07 8.80
N MET A 299 18.89 17.20 9.24
CA MET A 299 19.33 18.53 8.81
C MET A 299 20.81 18.79 9.17
N LEU A 300 21.20 18.54 10.43
CA LEU A 300 22.58 18.73 10.91
C LEU A 300 23.58 17.81 10.20
N PHE A 301 23.21 16.54 9.94
CA PHE A 301 24.04 15.62 9.17
C PHE A 301 24.08 15.96 7.68
N SER A 302 22.98 16.46 7.09
CA SER A 302 22.95 16.89 5.68
C SER A 302 23.83 18.12 5.44
N PHE A 303 23.88 19.07 6.39
CA PHE A 303 24.78 20.23 6.32
C PHE A 303 26.27 19.84 6.22
N ASN A 304 26.69 18.76 6.90
CA ASN A 304 28.07 18.26 6.83
C ASN A 304 28.33 17.37 5.60
N ILE A 305 27.33 16.63 5.13
CA ILE A 305 27.46 15.74 3.97
C ILE A 305 27.53 16.55 2.67
N ASP A 306 26.78 17.64 2.55
CA ASP A 306 26.85 18.52 1.35
C ASP A 306 28.21 19.23 1.26
N GLN A 307 28.83 19.62 2.38
CA GLN A 307 30.21 20.14 2.37
C GLN A 307 31.26 19.06 2.05
N ALA A 308 31.05 17.81 2.48
CA ALA A 308 31.96 16.70 2.19
C ALA A 308 31.82 16.12 0.76
N LEU A 309 30.63 16.22 0.15
CA LEU A 309 30.33 15.69 -1.20
C LEU A 309 30.35 16.77 -2.31
N SER A 310 30.40 18.05 -1.95
CA SER A 310 30.53 19.20 -2.86
C SER A 310 31.71 19.05 -3.85
N ASN A 311 32.77 18.34 -3.47
CA ASN A 311 33.94 18.16 -4.33
C ASN A 311 33.78 17.15 -5.47
N LYS A 312 32.63 16.49 -5.68
CA LYS A 312 32.57 15.38 -6.67
C LYS A 312 31.34 15.17 -7.56
N SER A 313 30.36 16.07 -7.67
CA SER A 313 29.38 15.90 -8.78
C SER A 313 28.70 17.16 -9.30
N ILE A 314 28.93 17.41 -10.60
CA ILE A 314 28.17 18.31 -11.48
C ILE A 314 26.78 17.69 -11.70
N ARG A 315 25.84 17.86 -10.77
CA ARG A 315 24.40 17.52 -10.96
C ARG A 315 23.54 18.52 -10.18
N LYS A 316 22.54 19.10 -10.87
CA LYS A 316 21.65 20.23 -10.46
C LYS A 316 21.46 20.36 -8.94
N GLU A 317 21.64 21.58 -8.44
CA GLU A 317 21.58 22.01 -7.03
C GLU A 317 20.47 21.31 -6.23
N GLY A 318 20.84 20.73 -5.09
CA GLY A 318 19.88 20.13 -4.17
C GLY A 318 19.07 21.24 -3.51
N GLN A 319 17.74 21.16 -3.52
CA GLN A 319 16.94 22.10 -2.75
C GLN A 319 17.04 21.76 -1.26
N GLU A 320 17.37 22.76 -0.44
CA GLU A 320 17.32 22.64 1.03
C GLU A 320 15.94 22.14 1.49
N ILE A 321 15.90 21.19 2.43
CA ILE A 321 14.66 20.58 2.94
C ILE A 321 13.70 21.63 3.52
N LYS A 322 14.23 22.70 4.12
CA LYS A 322 13.45 23.85 4.61
C LYS A 322 12.68 24.50 3.47
N THR A 323 13.38 24.87 2.39
CA THR A 323 12.79 25.44 1.19
C THR A 323 11.81 24.46 0.54
N TYR A 324 12.13 23.17 0.57
CA TYR A 324 11.27 22.10 0.04
C TYR A 324 9.95 21.96 0.82
N LEU A 325 9.93 22.10 2.14
CA LEU A 325 8.69 22.03 2.94
C LEU A 325 7.89 23.33 2.85
N ILE A 326 8.55 24.49 2.93
CA ILE A 326 7.90 25.80 2.87
C ILE A 326 7.22 26.02 1.51
N GLN A 327 7.81 25.51 0.42
CA GLN A 327 7.21 25.54 -0.92
C GLN A 327 5.77 25.02 -0.97
N LEU A 328 5.36 24.07 -0.11
CA LEU A 328 3.97 23.58 -0.11
C LEU A 328 2.94 24.65 0.24
N PHE A 329 3.37 25.68 0.95
CA PHE A 329 2.51 26.77 1.39
C PHE A 329 2.61 27.99 0.47
N THR A 330 3.33 27.91 -0.65
CA THR A 330 3.46 29.04 -1.58
C THR A 330 2.48 28.93 -2.76
N PRO A 331 1.88 30.05 -3.21
CA PRO A 331 0.96 30.06 -4.36
C PRO A 331 1.59 29.50 -5.65
N GLU A 332 2.89 29.71 -5.85
CA GLU A 332 3.61 29.26 -7.04
C GLU A 332 3.64 27.73 -7.15
N TYR A 333 3.70 27.02 -6.02
CA TYR A 333 3.64 25.57 -6.00
C TYR A 333 2.27 25.06 -6.46
N TRP A 334 1.18 25.66 -5.95
CA TRP A 334 -0.18 25.29 -6.32
C TRP A 334 -0.49 25.64 -7.78
N ASN A 335 -0.05 26.81 -8.26
CA ASN A 335 -0.19 27.19 -9.66
C ASN A 335 0.57 26.23 -10.57
N ARG A 336 1.84 25.89 -10.26
CA ARG A 336 2.59 24.85 -11.00
C ARG A 336 1.89 23.49 -10.95
N SER A 337 1.28 23.14 -9.82
CA SER A 337 0.61 21.87 -9.65
C SER A 337 -0.68 21.76 -10.48
N ILE A 338 -1.47 22.84 -10.49
CA ILE A 338 -2.70 23.01 -11.29
C ILE A 338 -2.38 23.06 -12.78
N GLU A 339 -1.27 23.71 -13.15
CA GLU A 339 -0.91 23.86 -14.54
C GLU A 339 -0.25 22.60 -15.10
N GLY A 340 0.54 21.86 -14.32
CA GLY A 340 1.46 20.84 -14.88
C GLY A 340 1.60 19.52 -14.15
N SER A 341 0.77 19.21 -13.14
CA SER A 341 0.90 17.95 -12.39
C SER A 341 -0.45 17.32 -12.05
N ARG A 342 -0.62 16.77 -10.84
CA ARG A 342 -1.77 15.95 -10.43
C ARG A 342 -3.10 16.71 -10.48
N LEU A 343 -3.10 17.99 -10.11
CA LEU A 343 -4.31 18.82 -10.15
C LEU A 343 -4.76 19.13 -11.58
N PHE A 344 -3.83 19.24 -12.53
CA PHE A 344 -4.15 19.33 -13.97
C PHE A 344 -4.92 18.09 -14.42
N PHE A 345 -4.42 16.89 -14.08
CA PHE A 345 -5.07 15.63 -14.43
C PHE A 345 -6.42 15.45 -13.75
N MET A 346 -6.57 15.83 -12.48
CA MET A 346 -7.86 15.82 -11.81
C MET A 346 -8.89 16.67 -12.54
N LYS A 347 -8.50 17.90 -12.92
CA LYS A 347 -9.40 18.85 -13.60
C LYS A 347 -9.83 18.35 -14.97
N ILE A 348 -8.88 17.91 -15.79
CA ILE A 348 -9.14 17.52 -17.18
C ILE A 348 -9.84 16.16 -17.25
N SER A 349 -9.35 15.16 -16.51
CA SER A 349 -9.87 13.80 -16.64
C SER A 349 -11.29 13.68 -16.12
N CYS A 350 -11.56 14.16 -14.90
CA CYS A 350 -12.92 14.16 -14.36
C CYS A 350 -13.85 15.08 -15.16
N GLY A 351 -13.38 16.27 -15.54
CA GLY A 351 -14.17 17.22 -16.32
C GLY A 351 -14.59 16.64 -17.66
N ASN A 352 -13.67 16.01 -18.38
CA ASN A 352 -13.94 15.42 -19.69
C ASN A 352 -14.85 14.20 -19.59
N VAL A 353 -14.63 13.28 -18.63
CA VAL A 353 -15.45 12.06 -18.49
C VAL A 353 -16.88 12.41 -18.09
N LEU A 354 -17.06 13.32 -17.14
CA LEU A 354 -18.40 13.73 -16.69
C LEU A 354 -19.10 14.62 -17.72
N GLY A 355 -18.37 15.49 -18.43
CA GLY A 355 -18.93 16.41 -19.41
C GLY A 355 -19.27 15.78 -20.77
N SER A 356 -18.68 14.63 -21.10
CA SER A 356 -18.89 13.93 -22.38
C SER A 356 -20.02 12.90 -22.37
N GLY A 357 -20.69 12.70 -21.23
CA GLY A 357 -21.72 11.67 -21.08
C GLY A 357 -21.17 10.25 -20.87
N TYR A 358 -19.85 10.06 -20.86
CA TYR A 358 -19.19 8.78 -20.54
C TYR A 358 -19.11 8.53 -19.02
N TRP A 359 -20.17 8.82 -18.28
CA TRP A 359 -20.24 8.62 -16.82
C TRP A 359 -20.04 7.16 -16.40
N TYR A 360 -20.27 6.22 -17.32
CA TYR A 360 -20.01 4.79 -17.13
C TYR A 360 -18.52 4.41 -17.21
N GLY A 361 -17.65 5.31 -17.68
CA GLY A 361 -16.21 5.07 -17.85
C GLY A 361 -15.81 4.86 -19.30
N LEU A 362 -14.50 4.93 -19.57
CA LEU A 362 -13.94 4.80 -20.92
C LEU A 362 -13.47 3.37 -21.18
N SER A 363 -12.45 2.91 -20.46
CA SER A 363 -11.94 1.54 -20.56
C SER A 363 -11.05 1.21 -19.36
N PRO A 364 -11.02 -0.04 -18.87
CA PRO A 364 -9.97 -0.47 -17.93
C PRO A 364 -8.58 -0.51 -18.58
N ASP A 365 -8.49 -0.46 -19.91
CA ASP A 365 -7.24 -0.32 -20.65
C ASP A 365 -6.70 1.11 -20.57
N GLU A 366 -5.46 1.25 -20.07
CA GLU A 366 -4.83 2.54 -19.81
C GLU A 366 -4.56 3.31 -21.09
N ASP A 367 -3.96 2.67 -22.09
CA ASP A 367 -3.61 3.29 -23.37
C ASP A 367 -4.88 3.84 -24.05
N THR A 368 -5.91 3.01 -24.16
CA THR A 368 -7.18 3.42 -24.74
C THR A 368 -7.80 4.58 -23.97
N THR A 369 -7.78 4.54 -22.64
CA THR A 369 -8.36 5.62 -21.81
C THR A 369 -7.65 6.94 -22.01
N VAL A 370 -6.32 6.93 -22.04
CA VAL A 370 -5.50 8.10 -22.32
C VAL A 370 -5.81 8.65 -23.71
N GLU A 371 -5.88 7.80 -24.73
CA GLU A 371 -6.23 8.21 -26.09
C GLU A 371 -7.62 8.86 -26.19
N GLN A 372 -8.62 8.27 -25.53
CA GLN A 372 -9.98 8.82 -25.52
C GLN A 372 -10.04 10.14 -24.75
N LEU A 373 -9.36 10.27 -23.62
CA LEU A 373 -9.28 11.54 -22.87
C LEU A 373 -8.62 12.66 -23.69
N VAL A 374 -7.59 12.34 -24.47
CA VAL A 374 -6.95 13.29 -25.39
C VAL A 374 -7.92 13.72 -26.50
N LYS A 375 -8.72 12.79 -27.04
CA LYS A 375 -9.75 13.12 -28.03
C LYS A 375 -10.85 14.03 -27.47
N LEU A 376 -11.26 13.79 -26.22
CA LEU A 376 -12.30 14.56 -25.51
C LEU A 376 -11.85 15.95 -25.02
N THR A 377 -10.55 16.19 -24.97
CA THR A 377 -10.02 17.50 -24.56
C THR A 377 -10.22 18.51 -25.69
N ASN A 378 -10.87 19.64 -25.46
CA ASN A 378 -11.14 20.61 -26.56
C ASN A 378 -9.91 21.46 -26.95
N ASN A 379 -9.00 21.73 -26.01
CA ASN A 379 -7.88 22.63 -26.21
C ASN A 379 -6.63 21.89 -26.72
N THR A 380 -6.10 22.32 -27.87
CA THR A 380 -4.91 21.73 -28.50
C THR A 380 -3.68 21.76 -27.59
N ARG A 381 -3.50 22.83 -26.80
CA ARG A 381 -2.39 22.94 -25.83
C ARG A 381 -2.49 21.86 -24.74
N ASP A 382 -3.69 21.63 -24.25
CA ASP A 382 -3.94 20.65 -23.20
C ASP A 382 -3.84 19.22 -23.73
N LYS A 383 -4.21 18.96 -25.00
CA LYS A 383 -4.00 17.66 -25.67
C LYS A 383 -2.53 17.28 -25.74
N VAL A 384 -1.69 18.18 -26.26
CA VAL A 384 -0.24 17.94 -26.40
C VAL A 384 0.37 17.68 -25.03
N LYS A 385 0.02 18.53 -24.06
CA LYS A 385 0.50 18.39 -22.69
C LYS A 385 0.07 17.07 -22.05
N PHE A 386 -1.21 16.71 -22.14
CA PHE A 386 -1.72 15.45 -21.58
C PHE A 386 -1.01 14.24 -22.17
N LYS A 387 -0.69 14.27 -23.47
CA LYS A 387 0.08 13.21 -24.14
C LYS A 387 1.51 13.12 -23.60
N GLU A 388 2.18 14.26 -23.43
CA GLU A 388 3.56 14.34 -22.89
C GLU A 388 3.66 13.94 -21.41
N THR A 389 2.62 14.21 -20.62
CA THR A 389 2.61 13.94 -19.17
C THR A 389 1.75 12.73 -18.77
N SER A 390 1.25 11.96 -19.75
CA SER A 390 0.34 10.81 -19.55
C SER A 390 0.83 9.78 -18.52
N LEU A 391 2.15 9.64 -18.35
CA LEU A 391 2.79 8.82 -17.29
C LEU A 391 2.32 9.16 -15.86
N TYR A 392 1.89 10.39 -15.61
CA TYR A 392 1.43 10.86 -14.29
C TYR A 392 -0.09 10.84 -14.14
N PHE A 393 -0.82 10.35 -15.15
CA PHE A 393 -2.29 10.33 -15.15
C PHE A 393 -2.84 9.58 -13.92
N LYS A 394 -2.24 8.44 -13.60
CA LYS A 394 -2.67 7.59 -12.49
C LYS A 394 -2.34 8.16 -11.11
N ASP A 395 -1.48 9.17 -10.99
CA ASP A 395 -1.18 9.82 -9.70
C ASP A 395 -2.43 10.39 -9.03
N ALA A 396 -3.42 10.84 -9.81
CA ALA A 396 -4.74 11.20 -9.30
C ALA A 396 -5.67 9.98 -9.34
N TYR A 397 -5.42 8.99 -8.48
CA TYR A 397 -5.95 7.65 -8.67
C TYR A 397 -7.47 7.56 -8.69
N TRP A 398 -8.18 8.31 -7.83
CA TRP A 398 -9.65 8.35 -7.89
C TRP A 398 -10.19 8.91 -9.21
N CYS A 399 -9.50 9.88 -9.80
CA CYS A 399 -9.86 10.44 -11.10
C CYS A 399 -9.56 9.45 -12.24
N ALA A 400 -8.45 8.72 -12.13
CA ALA A 400 -8.13 7.61 -13.02
C ALA A 400 -9.19 6.50 -12.89
N MET A 401 -9.63 6.16 -11.68
CA MET A 401 -10.68 5.18 -11.42
C MET A 401 -12.02 5.56 -12.04
N ILE A 402 -12.40 6.84 -11.98
CA ILE A 402 -13.59 7.37 -12.67
C ILE A 402 -13.41 7.26 -14.20
N SER A 403 -12.21 7.51 -14.71
CA SER A 403 -11.95 7.39 -16.15
C SER A 403 -11.97 5.95 -16.63
N PHE A 404 -11.45 5.00 -15.83
CA PHE A 404 -11.39 3.58 -16.15
C PHE A 404 -12.73 2.86 -15.98
N TYR A 405 -13.39 3.09 -14.84
CA TYR A 405 -14.56 2.32 -14.39
C TYR A 405 -15.82 3.17 -14.20
N GLY A 406 -15.77 4.46 -14.54
CA GLY A 406 -16.90 5.36 -14.38
C GLY A 406 -17.22 5.71 -12.94
N VAL A 407 -18.28 6.51 -12.79
CA VAL A 407 -18.89 6.82 -11.50
C VAL A 407 -19.41 5.54 -10.81
N PRO A 408 -20.12 4.61 -11.49
CA PRO A 408 -20.66 3.42 -10.83
C PRO A 408 -19.57 2.50 -10.28
N GLY A 409 -18.53 2.19 -11.06
CA GLY A 409 -17.43 1.35 -10.62
C GLY A 409 -16.66 1.98 -9.45
N THR A 410 -16.44 3.30 -9.51
CA THR A 410 -15.80 4.04 -8.42
C THR A 410 -16.64 4.02 -7.14
N LEU A 411 -17.96 4.21 -7.24
CA LEU A 411 -18.88 4.14 -6.10
C LEU A 411 -18.91 2.75 -5.47
N ILE A 412 -18.97 1.68 -6.27
CA ILE A 412 -18.91 0.30 -5.76
C ILE A 412 -17.59 0.08 -5.01
N TYR A 413 -16.47 0.55 -5.55
CA TYR A 413 -15.18 0.43 -4.89
C TYR A 413 -15.10 1.22 -3.57
N LEU A 414 -15.66 2.43 -3.53
CA LEU A 414 -15.79 3.21 -2.29
C LEU A 414 -16.66 2.51 -1.26
N LEU A 415 -17.74 1.85 -1.68
CA LEU A 415 -18.59 1.04 -0.80
C LEU A 415 -17.83 -0.17 -0.23
N ILE A 416 -16.95 -0.81 -1.01
CA ILE A 416 -16.07 -1.88 -0.52
C ILE A 416 -15.18 -1.35 0.61
N LEU A 417 -14.51 -0.21 0.39
CA LEU A 417 -13.67 0.42 1.41
C LEU A 417 -14.47 0.82 2.65
N TYR A 418 -15.68 1.35 2.46
CA TYR A 418 -16.57 1.71 3.56
C TYR A 418 -17.00 0.49 4.40
N GLN A 419 -17.34 -0.62 3.76
CA GLN A 419 -17.69 -1.87 4.47
C GLN A 419 -16.49 -2.46 5.21
N LEU A 420 -15.31 -2.44 4.60
CA LEU A 420 -14.07 -2.82 5.28
C LEU A 420 -13.84 -1.95 6.52
N TYR A 421 -14.05 -0.64 6.40
CA TYR A 421 -13.93 0.28 7.54
C TYR A 421 -14.95 -0.05 8.63
N ARG A 422 -16.20 -0.37 8.29
CA ARG A 422 -17.19 -0.81 9.28
C ARG A 422 -16.74 -2.08 10.02
N HIS A 423 -16.15 -3.04 9.32
CA HIS A 423 -15.61 -4.23 9.98
C HIS A 423 -14.39 -3.91 10.87
N THR A 424 -13.48 -3.02 10.47
CA THR A 424 -12.37 -2.60 11.35
C THR A 424 -12.89 -1.92 12.61
N GLN A 425 -13.92 -1.07 12.48
CA GLN A 425 -14.56 -0.43 13.63
C GLN A 425 -15.21 -1.46 14.56
N ALA A 426 -15.93 -2.42 14.01
CA ALA A 426 -16.57 -3.48 14.79
C ALA A 426 -15.52 -4.33 15.53
N VAL A 427 -14.41 -4.70 14.89
CA VAL A 427 -13.30 -5.42 15.53
C VAL A 427 -12.69 -4.59 16.65
N ARG A 428 -12.44 -3.30 16.42
CA ARG A 428 -11.87 -2.37 17.41
C ARG A 428 -12.75 -2.21 18.65
N GLN A 429 -14.07 -2.16 18.47
CA GLN A 429 -15.04 -1.96 19.54
C GLN A 429 -15.26 -3.24 20.36
N ASN A 430 -15.25 -4.40 19.70
CA ASN A 430 -15.46 -5.70 20.33
C ASN A 430 -14.16 -6.42 20.75
N ALA A 431 -13.00 -5.76 20.59
CA ALA A 431 -11.70 -6.34 20.89
C ALA A 431 -11.59 -6.76 22.36
N SER A 432 -11.38 -8.05 22.60
CA SER A 432 -11.08 -8.60 23.93
C SER A 432 -9.58 -8.68 24.19
N GLY A 433 -8.79 -8.91 23.13
CA GLY A 433 -7.34 -9.09 23.17
C GLY A 433 -6.52 -7.95 22.55
N VAL A 434 -5.21 -7.99 22.80
CA VAL A 434 -4.21 -7.05 22.25
C VAL A 434 -4.18 -7.07 20.73
N VAL A 435 -4.15 -8.28 20.16
CA VAL A 435 -4.03 -8.49 18.70
C VAL A 435 -5.25 -7.94 17.97
N GLU A 436 -6.45 -8.18 18.49
CA GLU A 436 -7.70 -7.65 17.92
C GLU A 436 -7.76 -6.13 17.99
N LYS A 437 -7.30 -5.52 19.11
CA LYS A 437 -7.28 -4.06 19.24
C LYS A 437 -6.27 -3.42 18.29
N LEU A 438 -5.06 -3.99 18.21
CA LEU A 438 -4.01 -3.57 17.27
C LEU A 438 -4.54 -3.61 15.84
N LEU A 439 -5.08 -4.75 15.43
CA LEU A 439 -5.61 -4.96 14.08
C LEU A 439 -6.78 -4.02 13.76
N GLY A 440 -7.72 -3.85 14.69
CA GLY A 440 -8.87 -2.96 14.50
C GLY A 440 -8.48 -1.48 14.37
N VAL A 441 -7.54 -0.99 15.18
CA VAL A 441 -7.04 0.39 15.10
C VAL A 441 -6.21 0.59 13.84
N SER A 442 -5.22 -0.26 13.61
CA SER A 442 -4.34 -0.14 12.45
C SER A 442 -5.10 -0.30 11.14
N GLY A 443 -6.03 -1.24 11.04
CA GLY A 443 -6.91 -1.39 9.86
C GLY A 443 -7.79 -0.17 9.61
N SER A 444 -8.33 0.46 10.67
CA SER A 444 -9.15 1.67 10.52
C SER A 444 -8.36 2.84 9.96
N ILE A 445 -7.14 3.04 10.48
CA ILE A 445 -6.23 4.10 10.01
C ILE A 445 -5.77 3.79 8.58
N LEU A 446 -5.44 2.54 8.29
CA LEU A 446 -5.00 2.12 6.96
C LEU A 446 -6.07 2.40 5.90
N ILE A 447 -7.33 2.05 6.14
CA ILE A 447 -8.42 2.29 5.17
C ILE A 447 -8.67 3.80 4.98
N LEU A 448 -8.67 4.57 6.08
CA LEU A 448 -8.81 6.03 6.01
C LEU A 448 -7.69 6.65 5.17
N LEU A 449 -6.44 6.29 5.46
CA LEU A 449 -5.28 6.82 4.74
C LEU A 449 -5.24 6.32 3.30
N TYR A 450 -5.65 5.08 3.04
CA TYR A 450 -5.76 4.55 1.69
C TYR A 450 -6.74 5.37 0.86
N GLY A 451 -7.90 5.73 1.42
CA GLY A 451 -8.87 6.60 0.75
C GLY A 451 -8.31 7.99 0.45
N ILE A 452 -7.73 8.66 1.46
CA ILE A 452 -7.24 10.04 1.32
C ILE A 452 -6.00 10.10 0.41
N TYR A 453 -5.04 9.20 0.60
CA TYR A 453 -3.77 9.25 -0.11
C TYR A 453 -3.89 8.80 -1.57
N SER A 454 -4.89 7.96 -1.89
CA SER A 454 -5.23 7.64 -3.29
C SER A 454 -5.79 8.84 -4.07
N LEU A 455 -6.04 9.99 -3.44
CA LEU A 455 -6.29 11.23 -4.20
C LEU A 455 -5.02 11.77 -4.86
N ALA A 456 -3.84 11.40 -4.35
CA ALA A 456 -2.57 11.99 -4.73
C ALA A 456 -1.52 11.00 -5.22
N GLU A 457 -1.71 9.69 -5.03
CA GLU A 457 -0.78 8.64 -5.50
C GLU A 457 -1.49 7.32 -5.83
N GLN A 458 -0.77 6.44 -6.54
CA GLN A 458 -1.23 5.14 -7.05
C GLN A 458 -1.10 4.00 -6.02
N LEU A 459 -1.58 4.21 -4.79
CA LEU A 459 -1.54 3.19 -3.72
C LEU A 459 -2.05 1.79 -4.14
N PRO A 460 -3.17 1.67 -4.87
CA PRO A 460 -3.74 0.36 -5.20
C PRO A 460 -2.90 -0.42 -6.23
N GLU A 461 -2.16 0.30 -7.09
CA GLU A 461 -1.30 -0.30 -8.11
C GLU A 461 0.09 -0.68 -7.60
N ALA A 462 0.54 -0.13 -6.47
CA ALA A 462 1.79 -0.52 -5.84
C ALA A 462 1.67 -1.96 -5.29
N ARG A 463 2.42 -2.90 -5.88
CA ARG A 463 2.34 -4.35 -5.61
C ARG A 463 2.42 -4.69 -4.12
N THR A 464 3.49 -4.26 -3.48
CA THR A 464 3.76 -4.52 -2.07
C THR A 464 2.69 -3.90 -1.17
N CYS A 465 2.28 -2.66 -1.43
CA CYS A 465 1.24 -1.98 -0.66
C CYS A 465 -0.12 -2.65 -0.80
N SER A 466 -0.50 -3.03 -2.02
CA SER A 466 -1.76 -3.73 -2.32
C SER A 466 -1.81 -5.09 -1.61
N PHE A 467 -0.72 -5.88 -1.65
CA PHE A 467 -0.64 -7.15 -0.92
C PHE A 467 -0.80 -6.98 0.59
N TYR A 468 -0.09 -6.01 1.19
CA TYR A 468 -0.17 -5.74 2.63
C TYR A 468 -1.55 -5.23 3.04
N PHE A 469 -2.14 -4.34 2.24
CA PHE A 469 -3.49 -3.84 2.45
C PHE A 469 -4.53 -4.97 2.47
N TRP A 470 -4.53 -5.82 1.44
CA TRP A 470 -5.47 -6.95 1.35
C TRP A 470 -5.23 -8.01 2.42
N THR A 471 -3.98 -8.19 2.85
CA THR A 471 -3.64 -9.05 3.99
C THR A 471 -4.28 -8.53 5.28
N ILE A 472 -4.10 -7.25 5.60
CA ILE A 472 -4.70 -6.64 6.81
C ILE A 472 -6.23 -6.65 6.73
N ALA A 473 -6.80 -6.32 5.57
CA ALA A 473 -8.25 -6.38 5.33
C ALA A 473 -8.81 -7.79 5.57
N GLY A 474 -8.14 -8.83 5.06
CA GLY A 474 -8.52 -10.23 5.24
C GLY A 474 -8.47 -10.66 6.70
N LEU A 475 -7.41 -10.28 7.42
CA LEU A 475 -7.28 -10.52 8.86
C LEU A 475 -8.40 -9.85 9.67
N VAL A 476 -8.75 -8.61 9.35
CA VAL A 476 -9.82 -7.88 10.05
C VAL A 476 -11.15 -8.62 9.90
N VAL A 477 -11.51 -8.99 8.67
CA VAL A 477 -12.78 -9.67 8.40
C VAL A 477 -12.78 -11.08 9.01
N ASN A 478 -11.63 -11.76 9.04
CA ASN A 478 -11.48 -13.02 9.76
C ASN A 478 -11.82 -12.88 11.26
N VAL A 479 -11.19 -11.92 11.94
CA VAL A 479 -11.43 -11.65 13.38
C VAL A 479 -12.87 -11.20 13.60
N HIS A 480 -13.42 -10.35 12.74
CA HIS A 480 -14.81 -9.92 12.83
C HIS A 480 -15.78 -11.10 12.79
N ASN A 481 -15.59 -12.02 11.84
CA ASN A 481 -16.41 -13.22 11.70
C ASN A 481 -16.28 -14.13 12.92
N ARG A 482 -15.08 -14.27 13.48
CA ARG A 482 -14.82 -15.02 14.72
C ARG A 482 -15.55 -14.42 15.92
N GLN A 483 -15.48 -13.09 16.09
CA GLN A 483 -16.19 -12.38 17.14
C GLN A 483 -17.71 -12.51 16.99
N LYS A 484 -18.23 -12.49 15.75
CA LYS A 484 -19.66 -12.67 15.48
C LYS A 484 -20.13 -14.09 15.84
N SER A 485 -19.36 -15.12 15.48
CA SER A 485 -19.70 -16.51 15.81
C SER A 485 -19.66 -16.84 17.30
N LEU A 486 -18.88 -16.09 18.10
CA LEU A 486 -18.86 -16.26 19.56
C LEU A 486 -20.07 -15.61 20.27
N LYS A 487 -20.79 -14.72 19.58
CA LYS A 487 -21.97 -14.02 20.12
C LYS A 487 -23.30 -14.68 19.73
N SER A 488 -23.30 -15.47 18.65
CA SER A 488 -24.43 -16.30 18.20
C SER A 488 -24.40 -17.66 18.88
#